data_AF-A0A941CRC4-F1
#
_entry.id   AF-A0A941CRC4-F1
#
_cell.length_a   1.000
_cell.length_b   1.000
_cell.length_c   1.000
_cell.angle_alpha   90.00
_cell.angle_beta   90.00
_cell.angle_gamma   90.00
#
_symmetry.space_group_name_H-M   'P 1'
#
loop_
_entity.id
_entity.type
_entity.pdbx_description
1 polymer ?
#
loop_
_entity_poly.entity_id
_entity_poly.type
_entity_poly.pdbx_seq_one_letter_code
_entity_poly.pdbx_strand_id
1 'polypeptide(L)'
;MAVSTAGAIISRDVEKKLKKDHTVYKLVDKSGKVQYVGRTINVTAREKAHNTLGSKTVGLDFIPIKSGLNYYQARGLEQIAILKYNTKNYLNSIYGIGPNNKNFNTYMAAGRQFAHYVNNQISNETLYWTGQ
;
A
#
# COMPACT_ATOMS: atom_id res chain seq x y z
N MET A 1 -19.67 2.74 -44.91
CA MET A 1 -19.54 3.62 -43.73
C MET A 1 -18.75 2.86 -42.68
N ALA A 2 -17.53 3.30 -42.35
CA ALA A 2 -16.74 2.66 -41.30
C ALA A 2 -17.26 3.15 -39.94
N VAL A 3 -17.71 2.22 -39.10
CA VAL A 3 -18.11 2.49 -37.73
C VAL A 3 -16.85 2.84 -36.94
N SER A 4 -16.69 4.12 -36.58
CA SER A 4 -15.66 4.55 -35.63
C SER A 4 -16.07 4.08 -34.24
N THR A 5 -15.58 2.92 -33.81
CA THR A 5 -15.66 2.52 -32.41
C THR A 5 -14.78 3.46 -31.60
N ALA A 6 -15.41 4.48 -31.00
CA ALA A 6 -14.84 5.32 -29.97
C ALA A 6 -14.63 4.51 -28.67
N GLY A 7 -13.72 3.54 -28.71
CA GLY A 7 -13.17 2.91 -27.51
C GLY A 7 -11.89 3.67 -27.15
N ALA A 8 -11.88 4.37 -26.02
CA ALA A 8 -10.70 5.07 -25.55
C ALA A 8 -9.50 4.11 -25.51
N ILE A 9 -8.45 4.39 -26.29
CA ILE A 9 -7.21 3.62 -26.25
C ILE A 9 -6.55 3.95 -24.91
N ILE A 10 -6.78 3.10 -23.91
CA ILE A 10 -6.11 3.21 -22.62
C ILE A 10 -4.69 2.66 -22.81
N SER A 11 -3.67 3.46 -22.52
CA SER A 11 -2.28 3.02 -22.59
C SER A 11 -2.05 1.80 -21.68
N ARG A 12 -1.22 0.85 -22.13
CA ARG A 12 -0.85 -0.36 -21.35
C ARG A 12 -0.38 -0.04 -19.92
N ASP A 13 0.28 1.09 -19.73
CA ASP A 13 0.73 1.55 -18.40
C ASP A 13 -0.43 1.92 -17.47
N VAL A 14 -1.49 2.52 -18.02
CA VAL A 14 -2.69 2.86 -17.26
C VAL A 14 -3.44 1.57 -16.91
N GLU A 15 -3.60 0.66 -17.88
CA GLU A 15 -4.20 -0.66 -17.64
C GLU A 15 -3.48 -1.42 -16.53
N LYS A 16 -2.14 -1.47 -16.58
CA LYS A 16 -1.31 -2.11 -15.55
C LYS A 16 -1.52 -1.48 -14.17
N LYS A 17 -1.66 -0.15 -14.08
CA LYS A 17 -1.91 0.53 -12.80
C LYS A 17 -3.33 0.31 -12.27
N LEU A 18 -4.30 0.07 -13.15
CA LEU A 18 -5.70 -0.17 -12.80
C LEU A 18 -5.99 -1.65 -12.46
N LYS A 19 -5.13 -2.57 -12.89
CA LYS A 19 -5.22 -3.99 -12.55
C LYS A 19 -5.22 -4.19 -11.04
N LYS A 20 -6.15 -5.01 -10.56
CA LYS A 20 -6.40 -5.26 -9.13
C LYS A 20 -5.60 -6.45 -8.60
N ASP A 21 -4.29 -6.47 -8.80
CA ASP A 21 -3.41 -7.57 -8.38
C ASP A 21 -2.45 -7.18 -7.24
N HIS A 22 -2.56 -5.96 -6.71
CA HIS A 22 -1.76 -5.56 -5.56
C HIS A 22 -2.35 -6.03 -4.23
N THR A 23 -1.45 -6.34 -3.31
CA THR A 23 -1.70 -6.62 -1.89
C THR A 23 -0.84 -5.71 -1.03
N VAL A 24 -1.45 -5.06 -0.04
CA VAL A 24 -0.75 -4.37 1.05
C VAL A 24 -0.67 -5.32 2.24
N TYR A 25 0.48 -5.37 2.90
CA TYR A 25 0.77 -6.28 4.01
C TYR A 25 1.58 -5.57 5.11
N LYS A 26 1.60 -6.19 6.28
CA LYS A 26 2.45 -5.81 7.41
C LYS A 26 3.31 -7.00 7.83
N LEU A 27 4.49 -6.71 8.40
CA LEU A 27 5.31 -7.70 9.09
C LEU A 27 5.33 -7.40 10.58
N VAL A 28 5.12 -8.43 11.38
CA VAL A 28 4.88 -8.32 12.82
C VAL A 28 5.90 -9.16 13.57
N ASP A 29 6.41 -8.64 14.69
CA ASP A 29 7.28 -9.41 15.57
C ASP A 29 6.48 -10.30 16.53
N LYS A 30 7.18 -11.14 17.29
CA LYS A 30 6.55 -12.06 18.26
C LYS A 30 5.72 -11.36 19.34
N SER A 31 5.93 -10.06 19.58
CA SER A 31 5.14 -9.27 20.53
C SER A 31 3.86 -8.68 19.93
N GLY A 32 3.60 -8.93 18.64
CA GLY A 32 2.46 -8.37 17.93
C GLY A 32 2.72 -6.95 17.40
N LYS A 33 3.94 -6.42 17.53
CA LYS A 33 4.27 -5.06 17.08
C LYS A 33 4.62 -5.05 15.59
N VAL A 34 4.00 -4.11 14.87
CA VAL A 34 4.22 -3.94 13.43
C VAL A 34 5.57 -3.26 13.18
N GLN A 35 6.47 -3.96 12.50
CA GLN A 35 7.83 -3.50 12.22
C GLN A 35 8.00 -3.00 10.79
N TYR A 36 7.16 -3.47 9.87
CA TYR A 36 7.26 -3.18 8.45
C TYR A 36 5.89 -3.16 7.79
N VAL A 37 5.73 -2.32 6.78
CA VAL A 37 4.56 -2.28 5.89
C VAL A 37 5.07 -2.18 4.46
N GLY A 38 4.48 -2.96 3.56
CA GLY A 38 4.79 -2.89 2.15
C GLY A 38 3.62 -3.31 1.26
N ARG A 39 3.85 -3.25 -0.04
CA ARG A 39 2.92 -3.73 -1.07
C ARG A 39 3.60 -4.65 -2.08
N THR A 40 2.86 -5.59 -2.66
CA THR A 40 3.37 -6.54 -3.65
C THR A 40 2.26 -6.96 -4.62
N ILE A 41 2.64 -7.35 -5.84
CA ILE A 41 1.75 -8.04 -6.79
C ILE A 41 1.90 -9.57 -6.71
N ASN A 42 2.96 -10.05 -6.04
CA ASN A 42 3.25 -11.46 -5.85
C ASN A 42 3.55 -11.70 -4.37
N VAL A 43 2.55 -12.24 -3.65
CA VAL A 43 2.62 -12.45 -2.20
C VAL A 43 3.67 -13.50 -1.86
N THR A 44 3.59 -14.67 -2.51
CA THR A 44 4.49 -15.80 -2.26
C THR A 44 5.96 -15.43 -2.47
N ALA A 45 6.29 -14.76 -3.57
CA ALA A 45 7.67 -14.34 -3.82
C ALA A 45 8.15 -13.30 -2.81
N ARG A 46 7.26 -12.40 -2.37
CA ARG A 46 7.61 -11.35 -1.41
C ARG A 46 7.81 -11.89 0.00
N GLU A 47 6.94 -12.79 0.44
CA GLU A 47 7.05 -13.48 1.72
C GLU A 47 8.35 -14.30 1.78
N LYS A 48 8.65 -15.07 0.72
CA LYS A 48 9.92 -15.79 0.61
C LYS A 48 11.12 -14.85 0.75
N ALA A 49 11.10 -13.70 0.08
CA ALA A 49 12.18 -12.72 0.17
C ALA A 49 12.37 -12.16 1.59
N HIS A 50 11.29 -11.96 2.34
CA HIS A 50 11.36 -11.53 3.74
C HIS A 50 11.94 -12.61 4.66
N ASN A 51 11.69 -13.89 4.35
CA ASN A 51 12.14 -15.05 5.12
C ASN A 51 13.55 -15.55 4.76
N THR A 52 14.16 -15.03 3.70
CA THR A 52 15.54 -15.37 3.34
C THR A 52 16.52 -14.97 4.43
N LEU A 53 17.46 -15.87 4.76
CA LEU A 53 18.56 -15.59 5.70
C LEU A 53 19.33 -14.33 5.29
N GLY A 54 19.58 -13.44 6.25
CA GLY A 54 20.21 -12.14 6.01
C GLY A 54 19.24 -11.01 5.65
N SER A 55 17.95 -11.29 5.43
CA SER A 55 16.93 -10.25 5.34
C SER A 55 16.77 -9.56 6.69
N LYS A 56 16.71 -8.23 6.71
CA LYS A 56 16.46 -7.44 7.93
C LYS A 56 15.10 -7.71 8.59
N THR A 57 14.18 -8.35 7.87
CA THR A 57 12.83 -8.69 8.35
C THR A 57 12.67 -10.18 8.62
N VAL A 58 13.76 -10.96 8.60
CA VAL A 58 13.71 -12.40 8.83
C VAL A 58 13.11 -12.70 10.20
N GLY A 59 12.24 -13.70 10.28
CA GLY A 59 11.56 -14.10 11.51
C GLY A 59 10.39 -13.21 11.93
N LEU A 60 9.95 -12.29 11.08
CA LEU A 60 8.70 -11.55 11.25
C LEU A 60 7.55 -12.25 10.51
N ASP A 61 6.35 -12.21 11.09
CA ASP A 61 5.17 -12.82 10.50
C ASP A 61 4.59 -11.95 9.39
N PHE A 62 4.39 -12.54 8.21
CA PHE A 62 3.79 -11.87 7.06
C PHE A 62 2.27 -11.89 7.13
N ILE A 63 1.64 -10.72 7.26
CA ILE A 63 0.18 -10.60 7.40
C ILE A 63 -0.39 -9.70 6.30
N PRO A 64 -1.17 -10.22 5.33
CA PRO A 64 -1.91 -9.40 4.39
C PRO A 64 -2.90 -8.47 5.11
N ILE A 65 -2.91 -7.18 4.74
CA ILE A 65 -3.92 -6.21 5.18
C ILE A 65 -5.09 -6.23 4.20
N LYS A 66 -4.80 -6.07 2.90
CA LYS A 66 -5.81 -6.10 1.84
C LYS A 66 -5.20 -6.47 0.49
N SER A 67 -5.80 -7.46 -0.17
CA SER A 67 -5.52 -7.87 -1.55
C SER A 67 -6.56 -7.35 -2.53
N GLY A 68 -6.30 -7.49 -3.84
CA GLY A 68 -7.24 -7.07 -4.88
C GLY A 68 -7.30 -5.55 -5.08
N LEU A 69 -6.21 -4.86 -4.78
CA LEU A 69 -6.07 -3.42 -4.92
C LEU A 69 -5.42 -3.10 -6.26
N ASN A 70 -5.78 -1.95 -6.83
CA ASN A 70 -4.98 -1.37 -7.91
C ASN A 70 -3.77 -0.62 -7.35
N TYR A 71 -2.88 -0.16 -8.24
CA TYR A 71 -1.64 0.52 -7.84
C TYR A 71 -1.89 1.74 -6.95
N TYR A 72 -2.86 2.58 -7.30
CA TYR A 72 -3.16 3.83 -6.59
C TYR A 72 -3.67 3.55 -5.17
N GLN A 73 -4.62 2.61 -5.07
CA GLN A 73 -5.20 2.18 -3.81
C GLN A 73 -4.13 1.56 -2.90
N ALA A 74 -3.31 0.65 -3.43
CA ALA A 74 -2.24 0.00 -2.68
C ALA A 74 -1.17 0.99 -2.21
N ARG A 75 -0.79 1.97 -3.05
CA ARG A 75 0.20 3.00 -2.68
C ARG A 75 -0.33 3.93 -1.58
N GLY A 76 -1.59 4.33 -1.66
CA GLY A 76 -2.25 5.11 -0.63
C GLY A 76 -2.38 4.37 0.70
N LEU A 77 -2.86 3.12 0.65
CA LEU A 77 -3.05 2.31 1.85
C LEU A 77 -1.72 1.95 2.52
N GLU A 78 -0.67 1.67 1.75
CA GLU A 78 0.69 1.49 2.26
C GLU A 78 1.16 2.74 3.02
N GLN A 79 0.97 3.94 2.46
CA GLN A 79 1.35 5.19 3.12
C GLN A 79 0.58 5.39 4.43
N ILE A 80 -0.74 5.18 4.43
CA ILE A 80 -1.59 5.29 5.62
C ILE A 80 -1.12 4.30 6.70
N ALA A 81 -0.84 3.05 6.34
CA ALA A 81 -0.36 2.04 7.28
C ALA A 81 1.06 2.33 7.80
N ILE A 82 1.96 2.86 6.97
CA ILE A 82 3.30 3.29 7.40
C ILE A 82 3.19 4.36 8.48
N LEU A 83 2.32 5.36 8.28
CA LEU A 83 2.08 6.44 9.24
C LEU A 83 1.43 5.91 10.52
N LYS A 84 0.37 5.11 10.39
CA LYS A 84 -0.39 4.56 11.53
C LYS A 84 0.48 3.72 12.46
N TYR A 85 1.29 2.83 11.90
CA TYR A 85 2.15 1.93 12.68
C TYR A 85 3.52 2.52 12.99
N ASN A 86 3.80 3.74 12.53
CA ASN A 86 5.08 4.44 12.70
C ASN A 86 6.30 3.58 12.30
N THR A 87 6.15 2.76 11.24
CA THR A 87 7.16 1.76 10.84
C THR A 87 8.48 2.36 10.37
N LYS A 88 8.49 3.68 10.12
CA LYS A 88 9.69 4.45 9.80
C LYS A 88 10.71 4.52 10.92
N ASN A 89 10.26 4.47 12.17
CA ASN A 89 11.13 4.43 13.33
C ASN A 89 11.68 3.01 13.61
N TYR A 90 11.36 2.05 12.75
CA TYR A 90 11.75 0.65 12.87
C TYR A 90 12.48 0.18 11.60
N LEU A 91 12.10 -0.98 11.06
CA LEU A 91 12.81 -1.64 9.97
C LEU A 91 12.41 -1.12 8.58
N ASN A 92 11.41 -0.24 8.47
CA ASN A 92 10.84 0.13 7.18
C ASN A 92 11.64 1.21 6.44
N SER A 93 12.57 0.76 5.60
CA SER A 93 13.32 1.64 4.69
C SER A 93 12.51 2.11 3.46
N ILE A 94 11.26 1.66 3.25
CA ILE A 94 10.45 2.14 2.13
C ILE A 94 10.17 3.63 2.32
N TYR A 95 10.65 4.49 1.42
CA TYR A 95 10.25 5.89 1.41
C TYR A 95 8.74 6.02 1.16
N GLY A 96 8.10 6.75 2.07
CA GLY A 96 6.70 7.12 1.93
C GLY A 96 6.47 7.98 0.69
N ILE A 97 5.22 8.33 0.44
CA ILE A 97 4.88 9.29 -0.61
C ILE A 97 5.30 10.68 -0.10
N GLY A 98 6.27 11.29 -0.78
CA GLY A 98 6.69 12.66 -0.45
C GLY A 98 5.54 13.67 -0.64
N PRO A 99 5.49 14.75 0.16
CA PRO A 99 4.40 15.72 0.12
C PRO A 99 4.29 16.44 -1.23
N ASN A 100 5.43 16.65 -1.91
CA ASN A 100 5.48 17.30 -3.23
C ASN A 100 5.19 16.34 -4.40
N ASN A 101 4.74 15.12 -4.14
CA ASN A 101 4.36 14.19 -5.21
C ASN A 101 3.08 14.68 -5.88
N LYS A 102 3.12 14.90 -7.20
CA LYS A 102 1.95 15.35 -7.99
C LYS A 102 0.71 14.48 -7.83
N ASN A 103 0.87 13.21 -7.49
CA ASN A 103 -0.21 12.24 -7.30
C ASN A 103 -0.53 11.97 -5.82
N PHE A 104 0.05 12.74 -4.88
CA PHE A 104 -0.15 12.53 -3.43
C PHE A 104 -1.62 12.46 -3.07
N ASN A 105 -2.40 13.47 -3.46
CA ASN A 105 -3.84 13.54 -3.17
C ASN A 105 -4.60 12.36 -3.77
N THR A 106 -4.27 11.97 -5.01
CA THR A 106 -4.88 10.82 -5.68
C THR A 106 -4.61 9.52 -4.93
N TYR A 107 -3.37 9.28 -4.51
CA TYR A 107 -3.03 8.10 -3.73
C TYR A 107 -3.74 8.09 -2.38
N MET A 108 -3.69 9.21 -1.64
CA MET A 108 -4.30 9.29 -0.32
C MET A 108 -5.83 9.13 -0.40
N ALA A 109 -6.49 9.73 -1.38
CA ALA A 109 -7.93 9.54 -1.61
C ALA A 109 -8.28 8.08 -1.93
N ALA A 110 -7.54 7.44 -2.84
CA ALA A 110 -7.77 6.03 -3.20
C ALA A 110 -7.50 5.07 -2.04
N GLY A 111 -6.46 5.32 -1.25
CA GLY A 111 -6.10 4.50 -0.09
C GLY A 111 -7.07 4.66 1.10
N ARG A 112 -7.61 5.88 1.31
CA ARG A 112 -8.55 6.16 2.41
C ARG A 112 -9.79 5.28 2.39
N GLN A 113 -10.27 4.89 1.21
CA GLN A 113 -11.39 3.94 1.05
C GLN A 113 -11.15 2.60 1.77
N PHE A 114 -9.88 2.23 1.98
CA PHE A 114 -9.46 0.96 2.58
C PHE A 114 -8.82 1.14 3.97
N ALA A 115 -8.80 2.37 4.53
CA ALA A 115 -8.15 2.64 5.79
C ALA A 115 -8.74 1.85 6.98
N HIS A 116 -10.00 1.43 6.89
CA HIS A 116 -10.66 0.58 7.88
C HIS A 116 -10.01 -0.82 8.00
N TYR A 117 -9.29 -1.30 6.99
CA TYR A 117 -8.49 -2.53 7.10
C TYR A 117 -7.22 -2.35 7.94
N VAL A 118 -6.81 -1.09 8.17
CA VAL A 118 -5.66 -0.75 9.02
C VAL A 118 -6.13 -0.41 10.44
N ASN A 119 -7.31 0.18 10.60
CA ASN A 119 -7.92 0.54 11.89
C ASN A 119 -9.29 -0.10 12.06
N ASN A 120 -9.51 -0.83 13.16
CA ASN A 120 -10.86 -1.15 13.62
C ASN A 120 -11.57 0.03 14.34
N GLN A 121 -10.85 1.14 14.59
CA GLN A 121 -11.33 2.38 15.23
C GLN A 121 -10.46 3.56 14.74
N ILE A 122 -10.98 4.55 14.00
CA ILE A 122 -10.30 5.86 13.83
C ILE A 122 -11.16 6.89 14.57
N SER A 123 -10.60 7.52 15.61
CA SER A 123 -11.06 8.82 16.10
C SER A 123 -10.63 9.90 15.09
N ASN A 124 -11.55 10.84 14.80
CA ASN A 124 -11.50 11.88 13.75
C ASN A 124 -10.21 12.74 13.65
N GLU A 125 -9.27 12.62 14.57
CA GLU A 125 -8.11 13.50 14.70
C GLU A 125 -6.95 13.20 13.72
N THR A 126 -6.85 11.99 13.16
CA THR A 126 -5.86 11.70 12.10
C THR A 126 -6.28 12.23 10.71
N LEU A 127 -7.54 12.66 10.55
CA LEU A 127 -8.07 13.17 9.28
C LEU A 127 -7.62 14.60 8.95
N TYR A 128 -7.15 15.38 9.93
CA TYR A 128 -6.92 16.82 9.77
C TYR A 128 -5.62 17.21 9.04
N TRP A 129 -4.68 16.28 8.80
CA TRP A 129 -3.37 16.61 8.22
C TRP A 129 -3.26 16.42 6.69
N THR A 130 -4.37 16.22 5.96
CA THR A 130 -4.30 16.02 4.49
C THR A 130 -5.38 16.76 3.68
N GLY A 131 -5.95 17.84 4.20
CA GLY A 131 -6.94 18.61 3.44
C GLY A 131 -7.23 20.01 3.99
N GLN A 132 -6.40 20.97 3.60
CA GLN A 132 -6.85 22.28 3.13
C GLN A 132 -6.31 22.47 1.72
#